data_AF-A0A8I2GYL9-F1
#
_entry.id   AF-A0A8I2GYL9-F1
#
_cell.length_a   1.000
_cell.length_b   1.000
_cell.length_c   1.000
_cell.angle_alpha   90.00
_cell.angle_beta   90.00
_cell.angle_gamma   90.00
#
_symmetry.space_group_name_H-M   'P 1'
#
loop_
_entity.id
_entity.type
_entity.pdbx_description
1 polymer ?
#
loop_
_entity_poly.entity_id
_entity_poly.type
_entity_poly.pdbx_seq_one_letter_code
_entity_poly.pdbx_strand_id
1 'polypeptide(L)' 'MIGLGEGSMPHFKARTPEAVDAERRQFYVAVTRAERLLMYVYDRDRFGNPPSRFLGEDGVGGV' A
#
# COMPACT_ATOMS: atom_id res chain seq x y z
N MET A 1 7.73 5.83 -0.51
CA MET A 1 7.34 4.45 -0.82
C MET A 1 6.75 4.39 -2.21
N ILE A 2 7.18 3.44 -3.04
CA ILE A 2 6.76 3.29 -4.44
C ILE A 2 6.02 1.96 -4.61
N GLY A 3 5.09 1.88 -5.57
CA GLY A 3 4.38 0.65 -5.90
C GLY A 3 3.21 0.31 -4.97
N LEU A 4 2.57 1.31 -4.36
CA LEU A 4 1.40 1.12 -3.49
C LEU A 4 0.09 0.92 -4.27
N GLY A 5 0.08 -0.04 -5.19
CA GLY A 5 -1.11 -0.46 -5.92
C GLY A 5 -1.57 -1.85 -5.48
N GLU A 6 -2.85 -2.15 -5.67
CA GLU A 6 -3.36 -3.51 -5.52
C GLU A 6 -2.58 -4.50 -6.41
N GLY A 7 -2.19 -5.64 -5.84
CA GLY A 7 -1.37 -6.67 -6.50
C GLY A 7 0.14 -6.53 -6.29
N SER A 8 0.64 -5.30 -6.06
CA SER A 8 2.02 -5.06 -5.62
C SER A 8 2.11 -5.00 -4.09
N MET A 9 1.19 -4.28 -3.45
CA MET A 9 1.07 -4.25 -1.99
C MET A 9 -0.41 -4.06 -1.57
N PRO A 10 -1.05 -5.02 -0.89
CA PRO A 10 -0.53 -6.34 -0.58
C PRO A 10 -0.19 -7.15 -1.85
N HIS A 11 0.89 -7.93 -1.81
CA HIS A 11 1.32 -8.73 -2.96
C HIS A 11 0.22 -9.73 -3.33
N PHE A 12 -0.02 -9.96 -4.62
CA PHE A 12 -1.09 -10.85 -5.12
C PHE A 12 -1.04 -12.31 -4.59
N LYS A 13 0.08 -12.70 -3.97
CA LYS A 13 0.30 -14.01 -3.33
C LYS A 13 -0.08 -14.05 -1.85
N ALA A 14 -0.20 -12.89 -1.19
CA ALA A 14 -0.65 -12.79 0.20
C ALA A 14 -2.18 -12.97 0.25
N ARG A 15 -2.61 -14.23 0.18
CA ARG A 15 -4.03 -14.62 0.19
C ARG A 15 -4.55 -15.00 1.57
N THR A 16 -3.66 -15.27 2.52
CA THR A 16 -4.05 -15.59 3.90
C THR A 16 -4.06 -14.32 4.76
N PRO A 17 -4.94 -14.24 5.77
CA PRO A 17 -4.98 -13.12 6.70
C PRO A 17 -3.62 -12.83 7.34
N GLU A 18 -2.86 -13.86 7.70
CA GLU A 18 -1.55 -13.75 8.34
C GLU A 18 -0.50 -13.12 7.40
N ALA A 19 -0.54 -13.47 6.11
CA ALA A 19 0.35 -12.90 5.10
C ALA A 19 0.03 -11.42 4.84
N VAL A 20 -1.26 -11.09 4.76
CA VAL A 20 -1.71 -9.70 4.62
C VAL A 20 -1.30 -8.87 5.84
N ASP A 21 -1.40 -9.42 7.04
CA ASP A 21 -0.98 -8.74 8.26
C ASP A 21 0.55 -8.59 8.37
N ALA A 22 1.33 -9.54 7.83
CA ALA A 22 2.77 -9.37 7.71
C ALA A 22 3.12 -8.17 6.80
N GLU A 23 2.46 -8.06 5.65
CA GLU A 23 2.64 -6.92 4.74
C GLU A 23 2.13 -5.60 5.34
N ARG A 24 1.03 -5.63 6.10
CA ARG A 24 0.53 -4.47 6.85
C ARG A 24 1.56 -3.96 7.86
N ARG A 25 2.23 -4.87 8.58
CA ARG A 25 3.32 -4.51 9.50
C ARG A 25 4.50 -3.90 8.74
N GLN A 26 4.84 -4.46 7.57
CA GLN A 26 5.92 -3.92 6.74
C GLN A 26 5.59 -2.51 6.21
N PHE A 27 4.34 -2.29 5.80
CA PHE A 27 3.84 -0.96 5.45
C PHE A 27 3.95 0.02 6.63
N TYR A 28 3.49 -0.39 7.82
CA TYR A 28 3.57 0.44 9.02
C TYR A 28 5.01 0.84 9.39
N VAL A 29 5.98 -0.08 9.27
CA VAL A 29 7.40 0.24 9.49
C VAL A 29 7.91 1.22 8.44
N ALA A 30 7.53 1.08 7.18
CA ALA A 30 7.93 2.01 6.13
C ALA A 30 7.37 3.43 6.37
N VAL A 31 6.13 3.52 6.86
CA VAL A 31 5.47 4.78 7.23
C VAL A 31 6.15 5.44 8.43
N THR A 32 6.38 4.69 9.50
CA THR A 32 6.94 5.21 10.76
C THR A 32 8.44 5.53 10.69
N ARG A 33 9.16 4.99 9.70
CA ARG A 33 10.57 5.32 9.46
C ARG A 33 10.77 6.66 8.76
N ALA A 34 9.73 7.23 8.16
CA ALA A 34 9.82 8.54 7.53
C ALA A 34 9.72 9.64 8.59
N GLU A 35 10.84 10.33 8.85
CA GLU A 35 10.92 11.34 9.92
C GLU A 35 10.43 12.73 9.49
N ARG A 36 10.55 13.08 8.20
CA ARG A 36 10.28 14.45 7.71
C ARG A 36 9.32 14.50 6.52
N LEU A 37 9.52 13.61 5.55
CA LEU A 37 8.69 13.54 4.34
C LEU A 37 8.39 12.08 4.04
N LEU A 38 7.11 11.79 3.89
CA LEU A 38 6.62 10.51 3.42
C LEU A 38 5.85 10.72 2.13
N MET A 39 6.37 10.17 1.04
CA MET A 39 5.73 10.23 -0.27
C MET A 39 5.20 8.85 -0.65
N TYR A 40 3.94 8.79 -1.03
CA TYR A 40 3.29 7.59 -1.55
C TYR A 40 3.17 7.70 -3.06
N VAL A 41 3.73 6.75 -3.79
CA VAL A 41 3.66 6.69 -5.25
C VAL A 41 3.04 5.36 -5.65
N TYR A 42 1.95 5.42 -6.40
CA TYR A 42 1.39 4.28 -7.10
C TYR A 42 1.32 4.63 -8.59
N ASP A 43 1.53 3.64 -9.44
CA ASP A 43 1.32 3.78 -10.87
C ASP A 43 -0.07 3.25 -11.22
N ARG A 44 -0.76 3.90 -12.15
CA ARG A 44 -2.01 3.37 -12.68
C ARG A 44 -1.65 2.29 -13.69
N ASP A 45 -1.76 1.04 -13.25
CA ASP A 45 -1.53 -0.09 -14.14
C ASP A 45 -2.51 -0.04 -15.34
N ARG A 46 -2.11 -0.66 -16.45
CA ARG A 46 -2.89 -0.80 -17.69
C ARG A 46 -4.29 -1.40 -17.45
N PHE A 47 -4.45 -2.12 -16.34
CA PHE A 47 -5.70 -2.77 -15.91
C PHE A 47 -6.59 -1.90 -15.01
N GLY A 48 -6.18 -0.67 -14.69
CA GLY A 48 -6.97 0.24 -13.85
C GLY A 48 -7.06 -0.20 -12.38
N ASN A 49 -6.04 -0.91 -11.89
CA ASN A 49 -6.02 -1.38 -10.51
C ASN A 49 -6.08 -0.19 -9.53
N PRO A 50 -6.92 -0.27 -8.48
CA PRO A 50 -7.03 0.78 -7.50
C PRO A 50 -5.75 0.90 -6.67
N PRO A 51 -5.55 2.03 -5.96
CA PRO A 51 -4.49 2.15 -4.97
C PRO A 51 -4.58 1.03 -3.93
N SER A 52 -3.46 0.73 -3.28
CA SER A 52 -3.37 -0.28 -2.22
C SER A 52 -4.48 -0.09 -1.19
N ARG A 53 -5.17 -1.18 -0.83
CA ARG A 53 -6.18 -1.17 0.26
C ARG A 53 -5.66 -0.63 1.60
N PHE A 54 -4.35 -0.56 1.79
CA PHE A 54 -3.74 0.02 3.00
C PHE A 54 -3.82 1.55 3.04
N LEU A 55 -4.10 2.22 1.91
CA LEU A 55 -4.21 3.67 1.83
C LEU A 55 -5.65 4.18 2.02
N GLY A 56 -6.66 3.31 2.04
CA GLY A 56 -8.09 3.68 2.06
C GLY A 56 -8.72 3.79 0.66
N GLU A 57 -10.05 3.87 0.57
CA GLU A 57 -10.79 3.92 -0.72
C GLU A 57 -10.37 5.11 -1.61
N ASP A 58 -10.12 6.28 -1.01
CA ASP A 58 -9.72 7.50 -1.72
C ASP A 58 -8.21 7.82 -1.63
N GLY A 59 -7.44 6.92 -1.00
CA GLY A 59 -6.03 7.14 -0.68
C GLY A 59 -5.79 8.03 0.55
N VAL A 60 -4.59 8.61 0.63
CA VAL A 60 -4.13 9.37 1.81
C VAL A 60 -4.72 10.78 1.79
N GLY A 61 -5.94 10.94 2.27
CA GLY A 61 -6.61 12.25 2.39
C GLY A 61 -8.06 12.33 1.90
N GLY A 62 -8.79 11.21 1.84
CA GLY A 62 -10.25 11.26 1.68
C GLY A 62 -10.90 11.98 2.86
N VAL A 63 -11.50 13.14 2.59
CA VAL A 63 -12.37 13.89 3.50
C VAL A 63 -13.82 13.44 3.34
#